data_AF-A0ABD2ZY33-F1
#
_entry.id   AF-A0ABD2ZY33-F1
#
_cell.length_a   1.000
_cell.length_b   1.000
_cell.length_c   1.000
_cell.angle_alpha   90.00
_cell.angle_beta   90.00
_cell.angle_gamma   90.00
#
_symmetry.space_group_name_H-M   'P 1'
#
loop_
_entity.id
_entity.type
_entity.pdbx_description
1 polymer ?
#
loop_
_entity_poly.entity_id
_entity_poly.type
_entity_poly.pdbx_seq_one_letter_code
_entity_poly.pdbx_strand_id
1 'polypeptide(L)'
;MSKKILLKQILEKDVGLNANPPSFDRRCLENQRRRDKINAAKLRIQRVMHPSEAGCGDGNDLFLSKCVNVGKKRTMHVEIDWEDLIIETFLLHRVREEEIEKGHYNALLGLHVFSH
;
A
#
# COMPACT_ATOMS: atom_id res chain seq x y z
N MET A 1 52.33 6.67 23.61
CA MET A 1 51.71 5.65 22.72
C MET A 1 50.25 5.31 23.05
N SER A 2 49.64 5.77 24.16
CA SER A 2 48.31 5.29 24.61
C SER A 2 47.08 5.76 23.81
N LYS A 3 47.07 6.95 23.19
CA LYS A 3 45.87 7.49 22.52
C LYS A 3 45.45 6.69 21.27
N LYS A 4 46.42 6.15 20.52
CA LYS A 4 46.17 5.33 19.32
C LYS A 4 45.53 3.98 19.65
N ILE A 5 45.86 3.42 20.81
CA ILE A 5 45.33 2.13 21.27
C ILE A 5 43.86 2.30 21.72
N LEU A 6 43.58 3.38 22.46
CA LEU A 6 42.21 3.71 22.88
C LEU A 6 41.28 3.97 21.68
N LEU A 7 41.74 4.72 20.67
CA LEU A 7 40.97 4.97 19.44
C LEU A 7 40.66 3.69 18.68
N LYS A 8 41.64 2.76 18.56
CA LYS A 8 41.41 1.45 17.95
C LYS A 8 40.37 0.63 18.71
N GLN A 9 40.41 0.63 20.04
CA GLN A 9 39.43 -0.10 20.85
C GLN A 9 38.02 0.48 20.76
N ILE A 10 37.89 1.80 20.58
CA ILE A 10 36.59 2.44 20.36
C ILE A 10 36.05 2.05 18.97
N LEU A 11 36.87 2.17 17.91
CA LEU A 11 36.50 1.77 16.55
C LEU A 11 36.18 0.27 16.42
N GLU A 12 36.87 -0.59 17.16
CA GLU A 12 36.62 -2.03 17.22
C GLU A 12 35.34 -2.38 18.01
N LYS A 13 34.85 -1.47 18.85
CA LYS A 13 33.54 -1.60 19.52
C LYS A 13 32.41 -0.89 18.78
N ASP A 14 32.77 -0.04 17.83
CA ASP A 14 31.87 0.65 16.91
C ASP A 14 31.65 -0.18 15.62
N VAL A 15 31.70 -1.52 15.74
CA VAL A 15 31.14 -2.41 14.72
C VAL A 15 29.63 -2.26 14.83
N GLY A 16 29.15 -1.26 14.10
CA GLY A 16 27.84 -0.67 14.23
C GLY A 16 26.73 -1.70 14.33
N LEU A 17 25.77 -1.39 15.18
CA LEU A 17 24.48 -2.07 15.22
C LEU A 17 23.88 -2.00 13.81
N ASN A 18 24.04 -3.04 12.99
CA ASN A 18 23.53 -3.14 11.61
C ASN A 18 21.99 -3.22 11.53
N ALA A 19 21.30 -2.90 12.64
CA ALA A 19 19.85 -2.84 12.68
C ALA A 19 19.39 -1.49 12.13
N ASN A 20 18.45 -1.53 11.19
CA ASN A 20 17.78 -0.33 10.74
C ASN A 20 17.08 0.37 11.92
N PRO A 21 16.92 1.70 11.86
CA PRO A 21 16.07 2.40 12.82
C PRO A 21 14.65 1.82 12.80
N PRO A 22 13.99 1.59 13.95
CA PRO A 22 12.63 1.05 13.98
C PRO A 22 11.59 1.88 13.20
N SER A 23 11.83 3.18 13.04
CA SER A 23 11.02 4.07 12.21
C SER A 23 11.11 3.74 10.72
N PHE A 24 12.29 3.31 10.25
CA PHE A 24 12.50 2.89 8.88
C PHE A 24 11.72 1.62 8.57
N ASP A 25 11.83 0.59 9.42
CA ASP A 25 11.11 -0.66 9.23
C ASP A 25 9.58 -0.45 9.27
N ARG A 26 9.10 0.42 10.16
CA ARG A 26 7.68 0.82 10.19
C ARG A 26 7.25 1.46 8.86
N ARG A 27 8.03 2.40 8.34
CA ARG A 27 7.74 3.03 7.04
C ARG A 27 7.72 2.01 5.90
N CYS A 28 8.66 1.06 5.88
CA CYS A 28 8.66 -0.01 4.89
C CYS A 28 7.37 -0.85 4.95
N LEU A 29 6.92 -1.19 6.16
CA LEU A 29 5.66 -1.94 6.35
C LEU A 29 4.45 -1.14 5.88
N GLU A 30 4.37 0.15 6.21
CA GLU A 30 3.29 1.03 5.77
C GLU A 30 3.27 1.20 4.25
N ASN A 31 4.43 1.37 3.61
CA ASN A 31 4.54 1.44 2.16
C ASN A 31 4.07 0.13 1.50
N GLN A 32 4.43 -1.03 2.08
CA GLN A 32 3.98 -2.32 1.59
C GLN A 32 2.44 -2.44 1.66
N ARG A 33 1.84 -2.04 2.79
CA ARG A 33 0.37 -2.04 2.92
C ARG A 33 -0.30 -1.16 1.86
N ARG A 34 0.27 0.01 1.55
CA ARG A 34 -0.25 0.90 0.51
C ARG A 34 -0.13 0.29 -0.89
N ARG A 35 0.95 -0.45 -1.18
CA ARG A 35 1.07 -1.21 -2.44
C ARG A 35 -0.04 -2.24 -2.58
N ASP A 36 -0.33 -2.97 -1.51
CA ASP A 36 -1.39 -3.97 -1.52
C ASP A 36 -2.76 -3.31 -1.79
N LYS A 37 -3.02 -2.14 -1.18
CA LYS A 37 -4.22 -1.32 -1.46
C LYS A 37 -4.28 -0.80 -2.89
N ILE A 38 -3.16 -0.31 -3.44
CA ILE A 38 -3.07 0.14 -4.84
C ILE A 38 -3.44 -1.01 -5.78
N ASN A 39 -2.89 -2.20 -5.55
CA ASN A 39 -3.20 -3.38 -6.36
C ASN A 39 -4.68 -3.79 -6.25
N ALA A 40 -5.23 -3.78 -5.02
CA ALA A 40 -6.65 -4.04 -4.81
C ALA A 40 -7.54 -3.00 -5.53
N ALA A 41 -7.19 -1.72 -5.46
CA ALA A 41 -7.89 -0.63 -6.12
C ALA A 41 -7.88 -0.79 -7.65
N LYS A 42 -6.75 -1.14 -8.25
CA LYS A 42 -6.66 -1.45 -9.69
C LYS A 42 -7.63 -2.55 -10.11
N LEU A 43 -7.70 -3.65 -9.34
CA LEU A 43 -8.62 -4.75 -9.61
C LEU A 43 -10.09 -4.30 -9.51
N ARG A 44 -10.42 -3.45 -8.54
CA ARG A 44 -11.77 -2.88 -8.39
C ARG A 44 -12.12 -1.97 -9.57
N ILE A 45 -11.22 -1.06 -9.96
CA ILE A 45 -11.40 -0.19 -11.14
C ILE A 45 -11.58 -1.03 -12.41
N GLN A 46 -10.72 -2.03 -12.64
CA GLN A 46 -10.82 -2.90 -13.81
C GLN A 46 -12.15 -3.65 -13.84
N ARG A 47 -12.60 -4.20 -12.69
CA ARG A 47 -13.90 -4.88 -12.59
C ARG A 47 -15.07 -3.95 -12.96
N VAL A 48 -15.02 -2.70 -12.53
CA VAL A 48 -16.06 -1.70 -12.84
C VAL A 48 -15.98 -1.26 -14.31
N MET A 49 -14.78 -1.06 -14.84
CA MET A 49 -14.58 -0.65 -16.24
C MET A 49 -14.89 -1.78 -17.24
N HIS A 50 -14.60 -3.03 -16.90
CA HIS A 50 -14.68 -4.18 -17.81
C HIS A 50 -15.52 -5.32 -17.21
N PRO A 51 -16.85 -5.11 -17.04
CA PRO A 51 -17.71 -6.07 -16.36
C PRO A 51 -17.84 -7.43 -17.07
N SER A 52 -17.52 -7.50 -18.38
CA SER A 52 -17.61 -8.72 -19.19
C SER A 52 -16.46 -9.70 -18.96
N GLU A 53 -15.30 -9.26 -18.45
CA GLU A 53 -14.13 -10.13 -18.21
C GLU A 53 -14.18 -10.81 -16.83
N ALA A 54 -15.04 -10.34 -15.92
CA ALA A 54 -15.17 -10.86 -14.55
C ALA A 54 -15.91 -12.22 -14.46
N GLY A 55 -16.39 -12.77 -15.58
CA GLY A 55 -17.20 -13.98 -15.63
C GLY A 55 -16.45 -15.29 -15.92
N CYS A 56 -15.15 -15.25 -16.21
CA CYS A 56 -14.40 -16.43 -16.64
C CYS A 56 -12.98 -16.42 -16.05
N GLY A 57 -12.86 -16.72 -14.76
CA GLY A 57 -11.59 -16.74 -14.04
C GLY A 57 -11.69 -17.53 -12.75
N ASP A 58 -11.35 -18.80 -12.86
CA ASP A 58 -11.27 -19.81 -11.82
C ASP A 58 -10.37 -19.39 -10.63
N GLY A 59 -10.83 -19.71 -9.42
CA GLY A 59 -10.00 -20.03 -8.26
C GLY A 59 -8.94 -19.03 -7.78
N ASN A 60 -9.35 -17.91 -7.17
CA ASN A 60 -8.60 -17.41 -6.01
C ASN A 60 -9.51 -16.66 -5.04
N ASP A 61 -10.36 -17.46 -4.42
CA ASP A 61 -10.96 -17.23 -3.14
C ASP A 61 -9.87 -17.06 -2.07
N LEU A 62 -9.47 -15.81 -1.79
CA LEU A 62 -8.93 -15.45 -0.47
C LEU A 62 -9.90 -14.55 0.33
N PHE A 63 -11.14 -14.41 -0.13
CA PHE A 63 -12.18 -13.56 0.49
C PHE A 63 -13.62 -14.10 0.34
N LEU A 64 -13.78 -15.32 -0.19
CA LEU A 64 -15.03 -16.03 -0.49
C LEU A 64 -15.43 -17.02 0.62
N SER A 65 -14.81 -17.01 1.81
CA SER A 65 -15.24 -17.86 2.92
C SER A 65 -16.39 -17.27 3.74
N LYS A 66 -17.56 -17.12 3.09
CA LYS A 66 -18.88 -17.36 3.72
C LYS A 66 -19.97 -17.35 2.64
N CYS A 67 -20.07 -18.48 1.94
CA CYS A 67 -21.20 -18.74 1.07
C CYS A 67 -22.42 -19.16 1.91
N VAL A 68 -23.44 -18.30 1.99
CA VAL A 68 -24.82 -18.79 2.11
C VAL A 68 -25.79 -17.85 1.35
N ASN A 69 -26.64 -18.48 0.53
CA ASN A 69 -27.96 -18.04 0.03
C ASN A 69 -28.07 -17.18 -1.24
N VAL A 70 -28.21 -17.89 -2.37
CA VAL A 70 -29.29 -17.78 -3.37
C VAL A 70 -29.93 -16.40 -3.55
N GLY A 71 -29.79 -15.86 -4.77
CA GLY A 71 -30.77 -14.94 -5.39
C GLY A 71 -30.94 -13.58 -4.71
N LYS A 72 -30.03 -12.64 -4.99
CA LYS A 72 -30.23 -11.18 -5.00
C LYS A 72 -28.90 -10.54 -5.41
N LYS A 73 -28.93 -9.43 -6.16
CA LYS A 73 -27.76 -8.58 -6.44
C LYS A 73 -27.09 -8.24 -5.10
N ARG A 74 -26.09 -9.01 -4.69
CA ARG A 74 -25.32 -8.71 -3.50
C ARG A 74 -24.28 -7.71 -3.94
N THR A 75 -24.54 -6.43 -3.68
CA THR A 75 -23.45 -5.51 -3.44
C THR A 75 -22.63 -6.16 -2.34
N MET A 76 -21.56 -6.86 -2.70
CA MET A 76 -20.59 -7.35 -1.74
C MET A 76 -20.16 -6.10 -0.98
N HIS A 77 -20.57 -6.01 0.27
CA HIS A 77 -20.09 -4.96 1.16
C HIS A 77 -18.64 -5.32 1.49
N VAL A 78 -17.75 -5.13 0.51
CA VAL A 78 -16.33 -4.96 0.76
C VAL A 78 -16.29 -3.74 1.66
N GLU A 79 -15.78 -3.90 2.87
CA GLU A 79 -15.55 -2.80 3.77
C GLU A 79 -14.40 -1.97 3.17
N ILE A 80 -14.76 -1.10 2.23
CA ILE A 80 -13.85 -0.17 1.56
C ILE A 80 -13.59 0.94 2.58
N ASP A 81 -12.34 1.08 3.00
CA ASP A 81 -11.98 2.14 3.92
C ASP A 81 -11.81 3.49 3.19
N TRP A 82 -11.66 4.56 3.97
CA TRP A 82 -11.50 5.89 3.38
C TRP A 82 -10.19 6.01 2.57
N GLU A 83 -9.14 5.27 2.93
CA GLU A 83 -7.85 5.28 2.24
C GLU A 83 -7.96 4.57 0.88
N ASP A 84 -8.75 3.49 0.79
CA ASP A 84 -9.08 2.81 -0.47
C ASP A 84 -9.75 3.76 -1.48
N LEU A 85 -10.74 4.56 -1.04
CA LEU A 85 -11.44 5.52 -1.90
C LEU A 85 -10.49 6.61 -2.41
N ILE A 86 -9.60 7.10 -1.53
CA ILE A 86 -8.59 8.09 -1.88
C ILE A 86 -7.58 7.53 -2.89
N ILE A 87 -7.11 6.30 -2.69
CA ILE A 87 -6.18 5.63 -3.61
C ILE A 87 -6.84 5.42 -4.99
N GLU A 88 -8.09 4.97 -5.04
CA GLU A 88 -8.82 4.86 -6.31
C GLU A 88 -8.93 6.20 -7.02
N THR A 89 -9.25 7.25 -6.29
CA THR A 89 -9.33 8.61 -6.84
C THR A 89 -8.00 9.01 -7.47
N PHE A 90 -6.87 8.76 -6.81
CA PHE A 90 -5.55 9.05 -7.36
C PHE A 90 -5.21 8.23 -8.61
N LEU A 91 -5.55 6.94 -8.62
CA LEU A 91 -5.34 6.09 -9.80
C LEU A 91 -6.16 6.57 -11.01
N LEU A 92 -7.40 6.99 -10.78
CA LEU A 92 -8.25 7.57 -11.84
C LEU A 92 -7.70 8.90 -12.38
N HIS A 93 -7.06 9.70 -11.52
CA HIS A 93 -6.35 10.93 -11.91
C HIS A 93 -4.93 10.65 -12.46
N ARG A 94 -4.54 9.38 -12.63
CA ARG A 94 -3.24 8.95 -13.16
C ARG A 94 -2.04 9.46 -12.34
N VAL A 95 -2.23 9.63 -11.04
CA VAL A 95 -1.12 9.91 -10.12
C VAL A 95 -0.21 8.68 -10.05
N ARG A 96 1.10 8.92 -9.96
CA ARG A 96 2.10 7.84 -9.92
C ARG A 96 2.00 7.06 -8.61
N GLU A 97 2.10 5.74 -8.70
CA GLU A 97 1.95 4.84 -7.56
C GLU A 97 3.02 5.09 -6.50
N GLU A 98 4.25 5.43 -6.90
CA GLU A 98 5.36 5.73 -5.99
C GLU A 98 5.10 6.99 -5.16
N GLU A 99 4.20 7.88 -5.59
CA GLU A 99 3.78 9.05 -4.83
C GLU A 99 2.67 8.71 -3.84
N ILE A 100 1.73 7.85 -4.27
CA ILE A 100 0.65 7.34 -3.41
C ILE A 100 1.24 6.51 -2.25
N GLU A 101 2.26 5.69 -2.52
CA GLU A 101 2.97 4.87 -1.52
C GLU A 101 3.54 5.70 -0.36
N LYS A 102 3.93 6.96 -0.62
CA LYS A 102 4.48 7.86 0.41
C LYS A 102 3.43 8.32 1.43
N GLY A 103 2.14 8.17 1.13
CA GLY A 103 1.04 8.44 2.07
C GLY A 103 0.72 9.92 2.32
N HIS A 104 1.24 10.85 1.51
CA HIS A 104 0.99 12.30 1.65
C HIS A 104 -0.31 12.76 0.96
N TYR A 105 -1.43 12.13 1.31
CA TYR A 105 -2.68 12.26 0.56
C TYR A 105 -3.23 13.67 0.46
N ASN A 106 -3.18 14.46 1.54
CA ASN A 106 -3.66 15.85 1.50
C ASN A 106 -2.90 16.70 0.47
N ALA A 107 -1.59 16.51 0.36
CA ALA A 107 -0.78 17.22 -0.63
C ALA A 107 -1.12 16.75 -2.05
N LEU A 108 -1.26 15.43 -2.26
CA LEU A 108 -1.63 14.87 -3.56
C LEU A 108 -3.03 15.31 -4.01
N LEU A 109 -4.00 15.38 -3.09
CA LEU A 109 -5.34 15.90 -3.37
C LEU A 109 -5.27 17.34 -3.88
N GLY A 110 -4.54 18.21 -3.17
CA GLY A 110 -4.37 19.60 -3.59
C GLY A 110 -3.63 19.76 -4.92
N LEU A 111 -2.67 18.89 -5.22
CA LEU A 111 -1.85 18.96 -6.43
C LEU A 111 -2.52 18.37 -7.67
N HIS A 112 -3.28 17.29 -7.53
CA HIS A 112 -3.77 16.50 -8.68
C HIS A 112 -5.29 16.41 -8.82
N VAL A 113 -6.04 16.63 -7.75
CA VAL A 113 -7.51 16.43 -7.76
C VAL A 113 -8.25 17.77 -7.72
N PHE A 114 -7.79 18.68 -6.85
CA PHE A 114 -8.42 19.99 -6.67
C PHE A 114 -7.78 21.12 -7.48
N SER A 115 -6.74 20.81 -8.27
CA SER A 115 -6.04 21.76 -9.15
C SER A 115 -6.79 21.95 -10.47
N HIS A 116 -7.98 22.58 -10.40
CA HIS A 116 -8.81 22.89 -11.56
C HIS A 116 -9.31 24.34 -11.53
#